data_AF-A0A151EJK9-F1
#
_entry.id   AF-A0A151EJK9-F1
#
_cell.length_a   1.000
_cell.length_b   1.000
_cell.length_c   1.000
_cell.angle_alpha   90.00
_cell.angle_beta   90.00
_cell.angle_gamma   90.00
#
_symmetry.space_group_name_H-M   'P 1'
#
loop_
_entity.id
_entity.type
_entity.pdbx_description
1 polymer ?
#
loop_
_entity_poly.entity_id
_entity_poly.type
_entity_poly.pdbx_seq_one_letter_code
_entity_poly.pdbx_strand_id
1 'polypeptide(L)'
;MDPIYVVNLVLCIIILALGYWGYKKSGDSVPLYIGIAFGLFGLSHLSILLGLKETLEVVLIAIRTIAYLIVIFALYKVASK
;
A
#
# COMPACT_ATOMS: atom_id res chain seq x y z
N MET A 1 -8.83 -14.50 -14.07
CA MET A 1 -8.06 -13.57 -13.23
C MET A 1 -8.11 -12.20 -13.89
N ASP A 2 -8.56 -11.18 -13.19
CA ASP A 2 -8.65 -9.84 -13.76
C ASP A 2 -7.25 -9.20 -13.77
N PRO A 3 -6.70 -8.82 -14.95
CA PRO A 3 -5.36 -8.27 -15.11
C PRO A 3 -5.09 -7.04 -14.24
N ILE A 4 -6.14 -6.28 -13.90
CA ILE A 4 -6.04 -5.06 -13.11
C ILE A 4 -5.44 -5.35 -11.73
N TYR A 5 -5.90 -6.41 -11.06
CA TYR A 5 -5.41 -6.75 -9.72
C TYR A 5 -3.99 -7.30 -9.73
N VAL A 6 -3.61 -8.00 -10.80
CA VAL A 6 -2.25 -8.52 -10.98
C VAL A 6 -1.26 -7.37 -11.17
N VAL A 7 -1.56 -6.44 -12.07
CA VAL A 7 -0.71 -5.26 -12.30
C VAL A 7 -0.59 -4.43 -11.03
N ASN A 8 -1.70 -4.17 -10.33
CA ASN A 8 -1.68 -3.42 -9.09
C ASN A 8 -0.85 -4.11 -8.00
N LEU A 9 -0.93 -5.44 -7.88
CA LEU A 9 -0.12 -6.20 -6.92
C LEU A 9 1.38 -6.07 -7.21
N VAL A 10 1.78 -6.20 -8.49
CA VAL A 10 3.18 -6.05 -8.91
C VAL A 10 3.69 -4.64 -8.58
N LEU A 11 2.92 -3.61 -8.91
CA LEU A 11 3.27 -2.22 -8.60
C LEU A 11 3.36 -1.98 -7.09
N CYS A 12 2.44 -2.54 -6.29
CA CYS A 12 2.49 -2.46 -4.84
C CYS A 12 3.79 -3.05 -4.27
N ILE A 13 4.24 -4.20 -4.79
CA ILE A 13 5.50 -4.84 -4.37
C ILE A 13 6.70 -3.96 -4.73
N ILE A 14 6.72 -3.41 -5.94
CA ILE A 14 7.79 -2.50 -6.39
C ILE A 14 7.85 -1.26 -5.49
N ILE A 15 6.70 -0.63 -5.22
CA ILE A 15 6.63 0.57 -4.39
C ILE A 15 7.01 0.26 -2.94
N LEU A 16 6.61 -0.89 -2.39
CA LEU A 16 7.04 -1.32 -1.06
C LEU A 16 8.56 -1.48 -0.98
N ALA A 17 9.18 -2.12 -1.98
CA ALA A 17 10.62 -2.28 -2.05
C ALA A 17 11.35 -0.93 -2.18
N LEU A 18 10.85 -0.03 -3.04
CA LEU A 18 11.39 1.32 -3.21
C LEU A 18 11.20 2.17 -1.96
N GLY A 19 10.07 2.06 -1.25
CA GLY A 19 9.80 2.77 -0.01
C GLY A 19 10.77 2.36 1.11
N TYR A 20 11.02 1.05 1.25
CA TYR A 20 12.02 0.54 2.18
C TYR A 20 13.45 0.99 1.80
N TRP A 21 13.81 0.91 0.52
CA TRP A 21 15.12 1.36 0.05
C TRP A 21 15.32 2.87 0.24
N GLY A 22 14.30 3.67 -0.07
CA GLY A 22 14.28 5.11 0.14
C GLY A 22 14.54 5.47 1.59
N TYR A 23 13.85 4.82 2.54
CA TYR A 23 14.06 5.01 3.97
C TYR A 23 15.50 4.71 4.40
N LYS A 24 16.05 3.57 3.94
CA LYS A 24 17.43 3.18 4.27
C LYS A 24 18.46 4.16 3.72
N LYS A 25 18.21 4.79 2.57
CA LYS A 25 19.14 5.70 1.91
C LYS A 25 19.08 7.14 2.42
N SER A 26 17.88 7.67 2.70
CA SER A 26 17.70 9.07 3.07
C SER A 26 17.55 9.30 4.57
N GLY A 27 17.23 8.26 5.36
CA GLY A 27 16.80 8.40 6.75
C GLY A 27 15.42 9.03 6.92
N ASP A 28 14.75 9.38 5.81
CA ASP A 28 13.39 9.94 5.83
C ASP A 28 12.36 8.83 5.94
N SER A 29 11.50 8.92 6.95
CA SER A 29 10.41 7.95 7.17
C SER A 29 9.27 8.08 6.16
N VAL A 30 9.18 9.17 5.39
CA VAL A 30 8.12 9.37 4.39
C VAL A 30 8.07 8.24 3.35
N PRO A 31 9.15 7.90 2.63
CA PRO A 31 9.18 6.75 1.73
C PRO A 31 8.70 5.44 2.38
N LEU A 32 9.02 5.22 3.66
CA LEU A 32 8.59 4.03 4.38
C LEU A 32 7.07 4.00 4.58
N TYR A 33 6.46 5.11 4.98
CA TYR A 33 5.01 5.19 5.14
C TYR A 33 4.29 4.92 3.82
N ILE A 34 4.76 5.51 2.72
CA ILE A 34 4.22 5.24 1.39
C ILE A 34 4.37 3.76 1.04
N GLY A 35 5.55 3.17 1.25
CA GLY A 35 5.79 1.74 1.02
C GLY A 35 4.82 0.86 1.80
N ILE A 36 4.62 1.11 3.09
CA ILE A 36 3.69 0.35 3.96
C ILE A 36 2.25 0.48 3.45
N ALA A 37 1.81 1.68 3.07
CA ALA A 37 0.47 1.88 2.52
C ALA A 37 0.25 1.05 1.24
N PHE A 38 1.22 1.08 0.32
CA PHE A 38 1.16 0.24 -0.88
C PHE A 38 1.28 -1.26 -0.57
N GLY A 39 1.98 -1.65 0.50
CA GLY A 39 1.94 -3.03 1.02
C GLY A 39 0.53 -3.46 1.43
N LEU A 40 -0.21 -2.61 2.16
CA LEU A 40 -1.60 -2.86 2.54
C LEU A 40 -2.54 -2.93 1.33
N PHE A 41 -2.36 -2.04 0.34
CA PHE A 41 -3.06 -2.15 -0.94
C PHE A 41 -2.73 -3.48 -1.63
N GLY A 42 -1.46 -3.88 -1.67
CA GLY A 42 -1.01 -5.16 -2.22
C GLY A 42 -1.72 -6.35 -1.57
N LEU A 43 -1.83 -6.38 -0.24
CA LEU A 43 -2.58 -7.41 0.49
C LEU A 43 -4.05 -7.45 0.06
N SER A 44 -4.70 -6.29 -0.11
CA SER A 44 -6.08 -6.23 -0.59
C SER A 44 -6.23 -6.80 -2.02
N HIS A 45 -5.30 -6.50 -2.93
CA HIS A 45 -5.31 -7.04 -4.29
C HIS A 45 -5.05 -8.55 -4.30
N LEU A 46 -4.15 -9.03 -3.44
CA LEU A 46 -3.86 -10.45 -3.28
C LEU A 46 -5.10 -11.21 -2.80
N SER A 47 -5.81 -10.71 -1.77
CA SER A 47 -7.05 -11.34 -1.29
C SER A 47 -8.12 -11.42 -2.37
N ILE A 48 -8.25 -10.40 -3.22
CA ILE A 48 -9.19 -10.43 -4.36
C ILE A 48 -8.75 -11.46 -5.39
N LEU A 49 -7.45 -11.57 -5.67
CA LEU A 49 -6.90 -12.56 -6.59
C LEU A 49 -7.12 -14.00 -6.12
N LEU A 50 -7.11 -14.21 -4.80
CA LEU A 50 -7.42 -15.48 -4.13
C LEU A 50 -8.93 -15.78 -4.05
N GLY A 51 -9.80 -14.91 -4.59
CA GLY A 51 -11.25 -15.10 -4.58
C GLY A 51 -11.92 -14.82 -3.23
N LEU A 52 -11.23 -14.19 -2.28
CA LEU A 52 -11.75 -13.92 -0.93
C LEU A 52 -12.55 -12.60 -0.82
N LYS A 53 -12.90 -12.00 -1.97
CA LYS A 53 -13.49 -10.65 -2.02
C LYS A 53 -14.80 -10.55 -1.24
N GLU A 54 -15.73 -11.49 -1.45
CA GLU A 54 -17.06 -11.45 -0.83
C GLU A 54 -16.99 -11.73 0.67
N THR A 55 -16.15 -12.68 1.10
CA THR A 55 -16.00 -13.03 2.51
C THR A 55 -15.31 -11.95 3.33
N LEU A 56 -14.36 -11.23 2.72
CA LEU A 56 -13.52 -10.25 3.40
C LEU A 56 -13.87 -8.80 3.05
N GLU A 57 -15.03 -8.51 2.46
CA GLU A 57 -15.35 -7.19 1.92
C GLU A 57 -15.10 -6.06 2.94
N VAL A 58 -15.65 -6.19 4.16
CA VAL A 58 -15.47 -5.22 5.25
C VAL A 58 -14.00 -5.07 5.65
N VAL A 59 -13.26 -6.18 5.69
CA VAL A 59 -11.84 -6.20 6.05
C VAL A 59 -11.01 -5.52 4.95
N LEU A 60 -11.32 -5.76 3.68
CA LEU A 60 -10.66 -5.15 2.53
C LEU A 60 -10.90 -3.64 2.49
N ILE A 61 -12.13 -3.19 2.81
CA ILE A 61 -12.45 -1.78 2.97
C ILE A 61 -11.61 -1.16 4.09
N ALA A 62 -11.57 -1.79 5.27
CA ALA A 62 -10.79 -1.29 6.41
C ALA A 62 -9.29 -1.18 6.09
N ILE A 63 -8.70 -2.21 5.47
CA ILE A 63 -7.28 -2.21 5.04
C ILE A 63 -7.00 -1.06 4.07
N ARG A 64 -7.89 -0.85 3.08
CA ARG A 64 -7.74 0.24 2.10
C ARG A 64 -7.85 1.61 2.76
N THR A 65 -8.82 1.80 3.65
CA THR A 65 -8.98 3.05 4.38
C THR A 65 -7.73 3.36 5.21
N ILE A 66 -7.19 2.39 5.94
CA ILE A 66 -5.93 2.55 6.69
C ILE A 66 -4.78 2.90 5.75
N ALA A 67 -4.67 2.23 4.61
CA ALA A 67 -3.65 2.53 3.61
C ALA A 67 -3.75 3.98 3.11
N TYR A 68 -4.96 4.46 2.79
CA TYR A 68 -5.16 5.86 2.39
C TYR A 68 -4.80 6.85 3.51
N LEU A 69 -5.16 6.57 4.76
CA LEU A 69 -4.80 7.42 5.89
C LEU A 69 -3.29 7.51 6.10
N ILE A 70 -2.55 6.40 5.88
CA ILE A 70 -1.08 6.40 5.94
C ILE A 70 -0.50 7.29 4.82
N VAL A 71 -1.04 7.22 3.60
CA VAL A 71 -0.61 8.10 2.49
C VAL A 71 -0.87 9.57 2.82
N ILE A 72 -2.07 9.89 3.33
CA ILE A 72 -2.43 11.26 3.73
C ILE A 72 -1.47 11.76 4.81
N PHE A 73 -1.18 10.94 5.83
CA PHE A 73 -0.22 11.29 6.88
C PHE A 73 1.20 11.50 6.34
N ALA A 74 1.66 10.63 5.43
CA ALA A 74 2.96 10.76 4.80
C ALA A 74 3.08 12.07 4.01
N LEU A 75 2.05 12.43 3.24
CA LEU A 75 2.00 13.69 2.50
C LEU A 75 1.92 14.90 3.43
N TYR A 76 1.14 14.81 4.50
CA TYR A 76 1.08 15.86 5.52
C TYR A 76 2.45 16.10 6.17
N LYS A 77 3.20 15.03 6.46
CA LYS A 77 4.56 15.12 6.99
C LYS A 77 5.53 15.79 6.02
N VAL A 78 5.37 15.57 4.71
CA VAL A 78 6.16 16.27 3.68
C VAL A 78 5.77 17.74 3.60
N ALA A 79 4.48 18.05 3.58
CA ALA A 79 3.98 19.42 3.41
C ALA A 79 4.19 20.31 4.64
N SER A 80 4.30 19.72 5.83
CA SER A 80 4.50 20.42 7.11
C SER A 80 5.96 20.52 7.53
N LYS A 81 6.90 20.09 6.67
CA LYS A 81 8.35 20.15 6.90
C LYS A 81 8.93 21.35 6.16
#